data_AF-A0A4R1F256-F1
#
_entry.id   AF-A0A4R1F256-F1
#
_cell.length_a   1.000
_cell.length_b   1.000
_cell.length_c   1.000
_cell.angle_alpha   90.00
_cell.angle_beta   90.00
_cell.angle_gamma   90.00
#
_symmetry.space_group_name_H-M   'P 1'
#
loop_
_entity.id
_entity.type
_entity.pdbx_description
1 polymer ?
#
loop_
_entity_poly.entity_id
_entity_poly.type
_entity_poly.pdbx_seq_one_letter_code
_entity_poly.pdbx_strand_id
1 'polypeptide(L)'
;MTITKQQKKNTDQQELNRLDGVVIGILVGINDKGEPLVIHPANTSDIAIKANTTSSLCSDDIGKEVALLFQGGDPQYPIIIGRIQNPQVVDKVPDNPVIEAENFSENIANLDGEHINLMGKESITLKCGRASITLTKSGKILVRGSYILNRSSGVNRIKGGSVQIN
;
A
#
# COMPACT_ATOMS: atom_id res chain seq x y z
N MET A 1 13.23 7.28 -62.67
CA MET A 1 13.17 5.97 -62.00
C MET A 1 13.80 6.09 -60.60
N THR A 2 13.22 6.92 -59.70
CA THR A 2 13.99 7.36 -58.51
C THR A 2 13.18 7.72 -57.25
N ILE A 3 11.84 7.72 -57.28
CA ILE A 3 11.02 8.27 -56.17
C ILE A 3 10.80 7.23 -55.05
N THR A 4 10.82 5.93 -55.36
CA THR A 4 10.40 4.85 -54.44
C THR A 4 11.38 4.50 -53.31
N LYS A 5 12.58 5.11 -53.27
CA LYS A 5 13.61 4.77 -52.24
C LYS A 5 13.64 5.70 -51.02
N GLN A 6 12.96 6.84 -51.03
CA GLN A 6 12.98 7.79 -49.90
C GLN A 6 11.89 7.54 -48.84
N GLN A 7 10.73 6.98 -49.21
CA GLN A 7 9.67 6.70 -48.23
C GLN A 7 10.01 5.55 -47.28
N LYS A 8 10.80 4.56 -47.70
CA LYS A 8 11.08 3.37 -46.88
C LYS A 8 12.00 3.64 -45.68
N LYS A 9 12.84 4.68 -45.72
CA LYS A 9 13.77 5.02 -44.62
C LYS A 9 13.14 5.75 -43.43
N ASN A 10 11.96 6.35 -43.59
CA ASN A 10 11.27 7.02 -42.47
C ASN A 10 10.45 6.04 -41.62
N THR A 11 10.01 4.92 -42.19
CA THR A 11 9.24 3.90 -41.45
C THR A 11 10.13 3.14 -40.46
N ASP A 12 11.34 2.75 -40.88
CA ASP A 12 12.28 1.98 -40.06
C ASP A 12 12.79 2.71 -38.79
N GLN A 13 12.65 4.04 -38.72
CA GLN A 13 13.05 4.83 -37.53
C GLN A 13 11.95 5.00 -36.49
N GLN A 14 10.69 4.69 -36.81
CA GLN A 14 9.58 4.81 -35.86
C GLN A 14 9.32 3.52 -35.05
N GLU A 15 9.87 2.37 -35.46
CA GLU A 15 9.72 1.11 -34.72
C GLU A 15 10.62 0.99 -33.48
N LEU A 16 11.74 1.73 -33.40
CA LEU A 16 12.74 1.54 -32.33
C LEU A 16 12.31 1.99 -30.92
N ASN A 17 11.23 2.75 -30.77
CA ASN A 17 10.81 3.36 -29.48
C ASN A 17 9.45 2.86 -28.98
N ARG A 18 8.91 1.76 -29.53
CA ARG A 18 7.68 1.16 -28.99
C ARG A 18 7.97 0.31 -27.76
N LEU A 19 7.37 0.70 -26.65
CA LEU A 19 7.31 -0.13 -25.44
C LEU A 19 6.13 -1.10 -25.56
N ASP A 20 6.34 -2.19 -26.31
CA ASP A 20 5.35 -3.27 -26.46
C ASP A 20 5.33 -4.25 -25.24
N GLY A 21 5.94 -3.84 -24.12
CA GLY A 21 6.01 -4.61 -22.87
C GLY A 21 5.73 -3.75 -21.64
N VAL A 22 5.56 -4.41 -20.49
CA VAL A 22 5.39 -3.74 -19.19
C VAL A 22 6.71 -3.09 -18.78
N VAL A 23 6.66 -1.82 -18.36
CA VAL A 23 7.80 -1.13 -17.73
C VAL A 23 7.51 -0.94 -16.25
N ILE A 24 8.53 -1.17 -15.41
CA ILE A 24 8.47 -0.81 -13.99
C ILE A 24 8.82 0.67 -13.85
N GLY A 25 7.89 1.44 -13.28
CA GLY A 25 8.09 2.83 -12.88
C GLY A 25 7.91 3.00 -11.37
N ILE A 26 8.08 4.23 -10.89
CA ILE A 26 7.83 4.61 -9.50
C ILE A 26 6.71 5.64 -9.47
N LEU A 27 5.71 5.44 -8.61
CA LEU A 27 4.71 6.46 -8.29
C LEU A 27 5.37 7.52 -7.40
N VAL A 28 5.59 8.73 -7.89
CA VAL A 28 6.30 9.79 -7.14
C VAL A 28 5.36 10.81 -6.49
N GLY A 29 4.08 10.79 -6.85
CA GLY A 29 3.08 11.63 -6.21
C GLY A 29 1.68 11.46 -6.79
N ILE A 30 0.72 12.15 -6.19
CA ILE A 30 -0.62 12.35 -6.71
C ILE A 30 -0.84 13.87 -6.66
N ASN A 31 -1.27 14.48 -7.77
CA ASN A 31 -1.47 15.93 -7.83
C ASN A 31 -2.78 16.38 -7.14
N ASP A 32 -3.00 17.68 -7.03
CA ASP A 32 -4.19 18.27 -6.38
C ASP A 32 -5.54 17.86 -7.04
N LYS A 33 -5.51 17.26 -8.23
CA LYS A 33 -6.67 16.74 -8.96
C LYS A 33 -6.88 15.23 -8.77
N GLY A 34 -6.05 14.57 -7.95
CA GLY A 34 -6.08 13.12 -7.76
C GLY A 34 -5.37 12.33 -8.87
N GLU A 35 -4.63 12.97 -9.77
CA GLU A 35 -3.97 12.30 -10.90
C GLU A 35 -2.58 11.80 -10.48
N PRO A 36 -2.23 10.52 -10.70
CA PRO A 36 -0.94 9.97 -10.30
C PRO A 36 0.19 10.47 -11.20
N LEU A 37 1.35 10.74 -10.60
CA LEU A 37 2.57 11.18 -11.26
C LEU A 37 3.63 10.08 -11.15
N VAL A 38 4.22 9.67 -12.27
CA VAL A 38 5.20 8.57 -12.34
C VAL A 38 6.52 9.00 -12.98
N ILE A 39 7.59 8.30 -12.62
CA ILE A 39 8.85 8.25 -13.37
C ILE A 39 9.11 6.82 -13.83
N HIS A 40 9.73 6.65 -14.98
CA HIS A 40 10.11 5.34 -15.53
C HIS A 40 11.35 5.46 -16.42
N PRO A 41 12.12 4.37 -16.65
CA PRO A 41 13.42 4.44 -17.35
C PRO A 41 13.36 4.93 -18.81
N ALA A 42 12.20 4.84 -19.45
CA ALA A 42 11.97 5.30 -20.82
C ALA A 42 11.43 6.75 -20.90
N ASN A 43 11.29 7.44 -19.76
CA ASN A 43 11.00 8.87 -19.75
C ASN A 43 12.26 9.63 -20.17
N THR A 44 12.18 10.39 -21.25
CA THR A 44 13.29 11.24 -21.75
C THR A 44 13.36 12.61 -21.08
N SER A 45 12.50 12.87 -20.10
CA SER A 45 12.42 14.08 -19.30
C SER A 45 12.72 13.78 -17.83
N ASP A 46 13.43 14.67 -17.14
CA ASP A 46 13.67 14.58 -15.69
C ASP A 46 12.41 14.89 -14.85
N ILE A 47 11.28 15.18 -15.50
CA ILE A 47 10.01 15.57 -14.85
C ILE A 47 9.05 14.37 -14.82
N ALA A 48 8.38 14.17 -13.68
CA ALA A 48 7.34 13.18 -13.52
C ALA A 48 6.17 13.39 -14.48
N ILE A 49 5.76 12.33 -15.16
CA ILE A 49 4.67 12.35 -16.15
C ILE A 49 3.37 11.91 -15.47
N LYS A 50 2.25 12.56 -15.81
CA LYS A 50 0.92 12.11 -15.41
C LYS A 50 0.63 10.73 -16.03
N ALA A 51 0.25 9.77 -15.20
CA ALA A 51 -0.33 8.52 -15.65
C ALA A 51 -1.85 8.52 -15.53
N ASN A 52 -2.51 7.71 -16.36
CA ASN A 52 -3.82 7.17 -16.00
C ASN A 52 -3.62 5.94 -15.10
N THR A 53 -4.66 5.48 -14.38
CA THR A 53 -4.57 4.26 -13.57
C THR A 53 -5.83 3.41 -13.72
N THR A 54 -5.65 2.08 -13.75
CA THR A 54 -6.75 1.11 -13.66
C THR A 54 -6.92 0.55 -12.24
N SER A 55 -6.02 0.92 -11.32
CA SER A 55 -6.04 0.52 -9.91
C SER A 55 -6.28 1.74 -9.01
N SER A 56 -6.99 1.56 -7.90
CA SER A 56 -7.04 2.56 -6.82
C SER A 56 -5.64 2.76 -6.23
N LEU A 57 -5.26 4.02 -6.04
CA LEU A 57 -3.99 4.43 -5.44
C LEU A 57 -4.27 5.34 -4.25
N CYS A 58 -3.49 5.23 -3.19
CA CYS A 58 -3.53 6.14 -2.04
C CYS A 58 -2.16 6.76 -1.76
N SER A 59 -2.09 7.72 -0.83
CA SER A 59 -0.83 8.40 -0.49
C SER A 59 0.25 7.45 0.01
N ASP A 60 -0.12 6.34 0.65
CA ASP A 60 0.85 5.32 1.10
C ASP A 60 1.58 4.65 -0.05
N ASP A 61 1.10 4.77 -1.30
CA ASP A 61 1.69 4.14 -2.47
C ASP A 61 2.79 4.96 -3.13
N ILE A 62 2.97 6.22 -2.69
CA ILE A 62 4.05 7.09 -3.14
C ILE A 62 5.41 6.47 -2.75
N GLY A 63 6.36 6.50 -3.67
CA GLY A 63 7.67 5.86 -3.59
C GLY A 63 7.69 4.37 -3.95
N LYS A 64 6.54 3.73 -4.24
CA LYS A 64 6.48 2.31 -4.60
C LYS A 64 6.55 2.07 -6.11
N GLU A 65 7.00 0.88 -6.47
CA GLU A 65 7.05 0.39 -7.84
C GLU A 65 5.64 0.10 -8.41
N VAL A 66 5.44 0.49 -9.67
CA VAL A 66 4.20 0.30 -10.42
C VAL A 66 4.48 -0.30 -11.80
N ALA A 67 3.59 -1.18 -12.25
CA ALA A 67 3.58 -1.73 -13.60
C ALA A 67 2.88 -0.74 -14.55
N LEU A 68 3.60 -0.29 -15.57
CA LEU A 68 3.14 0.64 -16.59
C LEU A 68 2.95 -0.06 -17.93
N LEU A 69 1.82 0.23 -18.59
CA LEU A 69 1.65 0.11 -20.04
C LEU A 69 1.57 1.51 -20.66
N PHE A 70 1.67 1.60 -21.98
CA PHE A 70 1.76 2.87 -22.70
C PHE A 70 0.74 2.94 -23.83
N GLN A 71 -0.02 4.04 -23.91
CA GLN A 71 -1.05 4.19 -24.92
C GLN A 71 -0.42 4.22 -26.33
N GLY A 72 -0.72 3.22 -27.17
CA GLY A 72 -0.13 3.08 -28.50
C GLY A 72 1.37 2.74 -28.53
N GLY A 73 1.95 2.39 -27.37
CA GLY A 73 3.38 2.18 -27.18
C GLY A 73 4.19 3.46 -26.89
N ASP A 74 3.53 4.61 -26.72
CA ASP A 74 4.18 5.92 -26.51
C ASP A 74 4.58 6.15 -25.04
N PRO A 75 5.89 6.28 -24.72
CA PRO A 75 6.38 6.53 -23.36
C PRO A 75 5.76 7.74 -22.65
N GLN A 76 5.23 8.73 -23.38
CA GLN A 76 4.63 9.95 -22.80
C GLN A 76 3.20 9.76 -22.27
N TYR A 77 2.56 8.61 -22.55
CA TYR A 77 1.18 8.33 -22.13
C TYR A 77 1.10 7.03 -21.28
N PRO A 78 1.69 7.02 -20.07
CA PRO A 78 1.67 5.87 -19.18
C PRO A 78 0.28 5.59 -18.58
N ILE A 79 0.00 4.30 -18.40
CA ILE A 79 -1.17 3.75 -17.72
C ILE A 79 -0.66 2.80 -16.64
N ILE A 80 -0.88 3.15 -15.37
CA ILE A 80 -0.63 2.26 -14.22
C ILE A 80 -1.67 1.14 -14.26
N ILE A 81 -1.20 -0.09 -14.45
CA ILE A 81 -2.05 -1.28 -14.37
C ILE A 81 -2.22 -1.72 -12.92
N GLY A 82 -1.15 -1.64 -12.14
CA GLY A 82 -1.17 -1.89 -10.70
C GLY A 82 0.20 -1.68 -10.06
N ARG A 83 0.24 -1.80 -8.74
CA ARG A 83 1.49 -1.81 -7.97
C ARG A 83 2.21 -3.15 -8.13
N ILE A 84 3.54 -3.12 -8.17
CA ILE A 84 4.33 -4.34 -7.97
C ILE A 84 4.12 -4.78 -6.52
N GLN A 85 3.64 -6.01 -6.34
CA GLN A 85 3.51 -6.65 -5.04
C GLN A 85 4.58 -7.73 -4.94
N ASN A 86 5.42 -7.65 -3.90
CA ASN A 86 6.26 -8.76 -3.48
C ASN A 86 5.43 -9.63 -2.54
N PRO A 87 4.89 -10.78 -2.99
CA PRO A 87 4.03 -11.61 -2.16
C PRO A 87 4.83 -12.12 -0.97
N GLN A 88 4.49 -11.63 0.22
CA GLN A 88 4.87 -12.32 1.45
C GLN A 88 4.09 -13.63 1.45
N VAL A 89 4.80 -14.77 1.54
CA VAL A 89 4.15 -16.08 1.66
C VAL A 89 3.47 -16.13 3.02
N VAL A 90 2.17 -15.85 3.04
CA VAL A 90 1.31 -16.09 4.19
C VAL A 90 0.78 -17.51 4.03
N ASP A 91 1.29 -18.43 4.86
CA ASP A 91 0.88 -19.83 4.87
C ASP A 91 -0.60 -19.94 5.29
N LYS A 92 -1.50 -19.88 4.29
CA LYS A 92 -2.94 -20.08 4.48
C LYS A 92 -3.26 -21.56 4.44
N VAL A 93 -3.61 -22.13 5.59
CA VAL A 93 -4.38 -23.38 5.66
C VAL A 93 -5.87 -23.01 5.58
N PRO A 94 -6.66 -23.57 4.63
CA PRO A 94 -8.08 -23.31 4.53
C PRO A 94 -8.89 -24.19 5.50
N ASP A 95 -10.10 -23.74 5.86
CA ASP A 95 -11.33 -24.56 5.89
C ASP A 95 -12.51 -23.80 6.52
N ASN A 96 -13.26 -23.05 5.71
CA ASN A 96 -14.63 -23.41 5.28
C ASN A 96 -15.35 -22.22 4.58
N PRO A 97 -16.40 -22.48 3.76
CA PRO A 97 -16.78 -21.57 2.68
C PRO A 97 -18.12 -20.83 2.88
N VAL A 98 -18.29 -19.73 2.14
CA VAL A 98 -19.55 -19.00 1.75
C VAL A 98 -20.52 -18.60 2.89
N ILE A 99 -21.03 -17.37 3.04
CA ILE A 99 -21.04 -16.09 2.29
C ILE A 99 -21.41 -14.94 3.31
N GLU A 100 -21.41 -13.63 3.01
CA GLU A 100 -21.24 -12.90 1.73
C GLU A 100 -19.94 -12.06 1.68
N ALA A 101 -20.02 -10.77 2.01
CA ALA A 101 -19.14 -9.73 1.50
C ALA A 101 -18.81 -8.64 2.54
N GLU A 102 -17.74 -8.86 3.32
CA GLU A 102 -16.98 -7.76 3.92
C GLU A 102 -15.48 -7.97 3.67
N ASN A 103 -14.81 -6.91 3.19
CA ASN A 103 -13.39 -6.93 2.84
C ASN A 103 -12.52 -6.90 4.11
N PHE A 104 -12.42 -8.03 4.80
CA PHE A 104 -11.46 -8.24 5.88
C PHE A 104 -10.03 -8.33 5.34
N SER A 105 -9.46 -7.16 5.02
CA SER A 105 -8.01 -6.99 5.01
C SER A 105 -7.52 -7.20 6.43
N GLU A 106 -6.81 -8.29 6.69
CA GLU A 106 -6.53 -8.74 8.05
C GLU A 106 -5.46 -7.86 8.70
N ASN A 107 -5.77 -7.29 9.87
CA ASN A 107 -5.05 -6.25 10.61
C ASN A 107 -5.23 -4.84 10.03
N ILE A 108 -6.37 -4.23 10.36
CA ILE A 108 -6.71 -2.86 9.99
C ILE A 108 -6.16 -1.90 11.07
N ALA A 109 -5.40 -0.90 10.62
CA ALA A 109 -5.07 0.30 11.37
C ALA A 109 -5.70 1.51 10.65
N ASN A 110 -6.95 1.85 10.99
CA ASN A 110 -7.62 3.01 10.41
C ASN A 110 -7.18 4.27 11.15
N LEU A 111 -6.71 5.27 10.41
CA LEU A 111 -6.56 6.65 10.87
C LEU A 111 -7.52 7.52 10.07
N ASP A 112 -8.50 8.13 10.73
CA ASP A 112 -9.47 9.07 10.14
C ASP A 112 -9.12 10.54 10.42
N GLY A 113 -8.00 10.79 11.11
CA GLY A 113 -7.54 12.12 11.54
C GLY A 113 -7.94 12.49 12.97
N GLU A 114 -8.95 11.84 13.54
CA GLU A 114 -9.45 12.09 14.90
C GLU A 114 -9.22 10.88 15.83
N HIS A 115 -9.21 9.67 15.26
CA HIS A 115 -9.15 8.39 15.95
C HIS A 115 -8.18 7.41 15.27
N ILE A 116 -7.70 6.45 16.06
CA ILE A 116 -6.89 5.31 15.59
C ILE A 116 -7.60 4.03 16.02
N ASN A 117 -8.08 3.26 15.05
CA ASN A 117 -8.71 1.96 15.31
C ASN A 117 -7.76 0.83 14.92
N LEU A 118 -7.37 0.00 15.90
CA LEU A 118 -6.52 -1.18 15.74
C LEU A 118 -7.35 -2.43 15.98
N MET A 119 -7.45 -3.31 14.98
CA MET A 119 -8.21 -4.56 15.07
C MET A 119 -7.32 -5.78 14.77
N GLY A 120 -7.36 -6.79 15.62
CA GLY A 120 -6.63 -8.06 15.46
C GLY A 120 -7.45 -9.24 15.98
N LYS A 121 -7.49 -10.34 15.21
CA LYS A 121 -8.37 -11.50 15.48
C LYS A 121 -7.99 -12.29 16.75
N GLU A 122 -6.70 -12.39 17.04
CA GLU A 122 -6.16 -13.20 18.15
C GLU A 122 -5.60 -12.34 19.30
N SER A 123 -4.78 -11.35 18.96
CA SER A 123 -4.22 -10.40 19.93
C SER A 123 -3.75 -9.12 19.24
N ILE A 124 -3.60 -8.05 20.03
CA ILE A 124 -2.94 -6.80 19.65
C ILE A 124 -1.86 -6.53 20.68
N THR A 125 -0.60 -6.32 20.27
CA THR A 125 0.50 -6.02 21.20
C THR A 125 1.27 -4.77 20.81
N LEU A 126 1.30 -3.79 21.71
CA LEU A 126 2.19 -2.63 21.63
C LEU A 126 3.43 -2.93 22.49
N LYS A 127 4.63 -2.94 21.90
CA LYS A 127 5.87 -3.34 22.57
C LYS A 127 7.00 -2.33 22.36
N CYS A 128 7.71 -2.00 23.44
CA CYS A 128 8.94 -1.22 23.42
C CYS A 128 9.97 -1.84 24.38
N GLY A 129 11.03 -2.44 23.86
CA GLY A 129 12.04 -3.14 24.65
C GLY A 129 11.44 -4.24 25.55
N ARG A 130 11.57 -4.06 26.87
CA ARG A 130 11.01 -4.96 27.90
C ARG A 130 9.57 -4.64 28.32
N ALA A 131 8.99 -3.55 27.83
CA ALA A 131 7.61 -3.16 28.13
C ALA A 131 6.66 -3.61 27.02
N SER A 132 5.45 -4.05 27.40
CA SER A 132 4.40 -4.41 26.44
C SER A 132 3.00 -4.24 27.02
N ILE A 133 2.05 -3.81 26.19
CA ILE A 133 0.61 -3.89 26.44
C ILE A 133 0.02 -4.86 25.41
N THR A 134 -0.60 -5.94 25.86
CA THR A 134 -1.20 -6.98 25.01
C THR A 134 -2.68 -7.15 25.32
N LEU A 135 -3.55 -7.05 24.31
CA LEU A 135 -4.96 -7.42 24.35
C LEU A 135 -5.14 -8.80 23.70
N THR A 136 -5.97 -9.68 24.24
CA THR A 136 -6.24 -11.02 23.68
C THR A 136 -7.70 -11.19 23.27
N LYS A 137 -8.00 -12.11 22.35
CA LYS A 137 -9.38 -12.49 21.96
C LYS A 137 -10.26 -12.96 23.13
N SER A 138 -9.64 -13.43 24.22
CA SER A 138 -10.31 -13.81 25.47
C SER A 138 -10.60 -12.63 26.41
N GLY A 139 -10.44 -11.39 25.94
CA GLY A 139 -10.71 -10.17 26.70
C GLY A 139 -9.67 -9.84 27.79
N LYS A 140 -8.52 -10.54 27.81
CA LYS A 140 -7.46 -10.25 28.78
C LYS A 140 -6.58 -9.12 28.29
N ILE A 141 -6.25 -8.19 29.18
CA ILE A 141 -5.26 -7.14 28.97
C ILE A 141 -4.06 -7.45 29.86
N LEU A 142 -2.89 -7.63 29.25
CA LEU A 142 -1.62 -7.85 29.94
C LEU A 142 -0.74 -6.62 29.80
N VAL A 143 -0.44 -5.96 30.91
CA VAL A 143 0.55 -4.86 30.97
C VAL A 143 1.82 -5.39 31.61
N ARG A 144 2.95 -5.26 30.92
CA ARG A 144 4.28 -5.65 31.41
C ARG A 144 5.24 -4.48 31.30
N GLY A 145 6.08 -4.31 32.33
CA GLY A 145 7.16 -3.33 32.40
C GLY A 145 7.90 -3.49 33.73
N SER A 146 9.07 -2.86 33.87
CA SER A 146 9.80 -2.83 35.15
C SER A 146 9.20 -1.86 36.17
N TYR A 147 8.33 -0.95 35.72
CA TYR A 147 7.60 0.02 36.54
C TYR A 147 6.34 0.44 35.78
N ILE A 148 5.22 0.65 36.49
CA ILE A 148 3.95 1.10 35.92
C ILE A 148 3.44 2.25 36.81
N LEU A 149 3.34 3.46 36.25
CA LEU A 149 2.71 4.61 36.89
C LEU A 149 1.30 4.80 36.35
N ASN A 150 0.29 4.47 37.17
CA ASN A 150 -1.10 4.79 36.86
C ASN A 150 -1.53 6.05 37.61
N ARG A 151 -1.66 7.18 36.89
CA ARG A 151 -2.06 8.48 37.44
C ARG A 151 -3.32 8.99 36.74
N SER A 152 -4.33 9.32 37.53
CA SER A 152 -5.55 10.02 37.08
C SER A 152 -5.72 11.32 37.86
N SER A 153 -6.36 12.32 37.25
CA SER A 153 -6.84 13.52 37.95
C SER A 153 -8.18 13.28 38.66
N GLY A 154 -8.91 12.24 38.26
CA GLY A 154 -10.13 11.77 38.91
C GLY A 154 -9.92 10.44 39.63
N VAL A 155 -11.01 9.70 39.87
CA VAL A 155 -10.96 8.42 40.56
C VAL A 155 -10.51 7.28 39.64
N ASN A 156 -9.54 6.49 40.08
CA ASN A 156 -9.21 5.19 39.47
C ASN A 156 -10.15 4.12 40.04
N ARG A 157 -11.10 3.64 39.22
CA ARG A 157 -12.13 2.68 39.63
C ARG A 157 -11.81 1.28 39.12
N ILE A 158 -11.50 0.36 40.03
CA ILE A 158 -11.28 -1.07 39.75
C ILE A 158 -12.55 -1.84 40.14
N LYS A 159 -12.98 -2.78 39.29
CA LYS A 159 -14.09 -3.71 39.55
C LYS A 159 -13.69 -5.12 39.11
N GLY A 160 -14.06 -6.12 39.89
CA GLY A 160 -13.85 -7.54 39.58
C GLY A 160 -14.46 -8.43 40.67
N GLY A 161 -14.71 -9.70 40.36
CA GLY A 161 -15.19 -10.68 41.36
C GLY A 161 -14.15 -11.01 42.44
N SER A 162 -12.87 -10.73 42.16
CA SER A 162 -11.77 -10.67 43.13
C SER A 162 -10.74 -9.66 42.62
N VAL A 163 -10.03 -9.00 43.54
CA VAL A 163 -8.87 -8.16 43.25
C VAL A 163 -7.74 -8.61 44.15
N GLN A 164 -6.66 -9.09 43.56
CA GLN A 164 -5.46 -9.53 44.28
C GLN A 164 -4.39 -8.44 44.16
N ILE A 165 -3.84 -8.02 45.31
CA ILE A 165 -2.77 -7.04 45.43
C ILE A 165 -1.71 -7.66 46.33
N ASN A 166 -0.45 -7.51 45.95
CA ASN A 166 0.75 -8.01 46.64
C ASN A 166 1.85 -6.96 46.46
#